data_AF-A0A929YFL5-F1
#
_entry.id   AF-A0A929YFL5-F1
#
_cell.length_a   1.000
_cell.length_b   1.000
_cell.length_c   1.000
_cell.angle_alpha   90.00
_cell.angle_beta   90.00
_cell.angle_gamma   90.00
#
_symmetry.space_group_name_H-M   'P 1'
#
loop_
_entity.id
_entity.type
_entity.pdbx_description
1 polymer ?
#
loop_
_entity_poly.entity_id
_entity_poly.type
_entity_poly.pdbx_seq_one_letter_code
_entity_poly.pdbx_strand_id
1 'polypeptide(L)'
;MHKESTSKASDPYKFLDIATKFDPIFNPDGTIKEHRNALRGINHVETTIVNDTNETIAIFNGELTKSKHFADNEKPRYPGPIDACIYLDKSARPVCDIVAQLWDPLSATSNDHFPSPSFLNIDKEFFAASMGNVENIQKPDVNDIDIDRIDPKLLNRFVSSIRSQYLSPENLEKVDENNFEEDVWNYPTVLDGKHVAILDEVKSSGATLTIAEQLIDRAFQGKVRLEPIYWSVPPVISWKSESGSLCTDEYATTYVPPWYDSETSDGRYGIDDRNTETLAKSRSKRERLGRYILSVTRDTMDRKSLDLIHDIEKLAERTNDNRIAVRPIVGADIQEQKRKISERFGLPFRDIVPALQRADSQDFGEAIDKIKATKKKS
;
A
#
# COMPACT_ATOMS: atom_id res chain seq x y z
N MET A 1 21.75 4.25 40.20
CA MET A 1 20.32 4.55 40.42
C MET A 1 20.00 5.87 39.72
N HIS A 2 19.71 5.79 38.41
CA HIS A 2 19.18 6.94 37.69
C HIS A 2 17.67 6.95 37.85
N LYS A 3 17.16 8.13 38.20
CA LYS A 3 15.73 8.41 38.45
C LYS A 3 14.90 8.01 37.24
N GLU A 4 13.93 7.15 37.48
CA GLU A 4 12.77 6.98 36.62
C GLU A 4 12.11 8.35 36.44
N SER A 5 12.10 8.85 35.20
CA SER A 5 11.20 9.94 34.84
C SER A 5 9.81 9.35 34.67
N THR A 6 8.98 9.51 35.70
CA THR A 6 7.54 9.33 35.59
C THR A 6 6.92 10.36 34.64
N SER A 7 5.84 9.94 33.98
CA SER A 7 5.00 10.67 33.01
C SER A 7 5.38 10.54 31.53
N LYS A 8 5.22 9.33 30.95
CA LYS A 8 4.72 9.22 29.57
C LYS A 8 3.23 8.91 29.66
N ALA A 9 2.39 9.79 29.10
CA ALA A 9 1.01 9.44 28.78
C ALA A 9 1.01 8.11 28.02
N SER A 10 0.04 7.24 28.30
CA SER A 10 -0.07 5.90 27.71
C SER A 10 0.12 5.97 26.20
N ASP A 11 1.16 5.32 25.70
CA ASP A 11 1.33 5.09 24.28
C ASP A 11 0.06 4.43 23.74
N PRO A 12 -0.67 5.07 22.80
CA PRO A 12 -1.91 4.52 22.27
C PRO A 12 -1.66 3.30 21.36
N TYR A 13 -0.41 3.08 20.96
CA TYR A 13 -0.05 2.00 20.04
C TYR A 13 0.88 0.99 20.71
N LYS A 14 0.82 -0.26 20.25
CA LYS A 14 1.75 -1.32 20.72
C LYS A 14 2.81 -1.66 19.69
N PHE A 15 2.53 -1.39 18.42
CA PHE A 15 3.28 -1.89 17.28
C PHE A 15 3.64 -0.76 16.29
N LEU A 16 2.76 0.22 16.07
CA LEU A 16 3.08 1.45 15.33
C LEU A 16 4.12 2.33 16.06
N ASP A 17 4.27 2.22 17.39
CA ASP A 17 5.36 2.90 18.13
C ASP A 17 6.74 2.24 17.89
N ILE A 18 6.77 1.01 17.37
CA ILE A 18 8.01 0.33 16.94
C ILE A 18 8.46 0.82 15.56
N ALA A 19 7.59 1.52 14.81
CA ALA A 19 7.85 2.07 13.47
C ALA A 19 8.87 3.23 13.44
N THR A 20 9.62 3.44 14.52
CA THR A 20 10.59 4.51 14.68
C THR A 20 11.85 4.26 13.83
N LYS A 21 11.70 4.44 12.52
CA LYS A 21 12.79 4.37 11.53
C LYS A 21 13.16 5.76 11.04
N PHE A 22 14.45 5.89 10.76
CA PHE A 22 15.24 7.09 10.46
C PHE A 22 14.51 8.22 9.72
N ASP A 23 14.66 9.45 10.23
CA ASP A 23 14.39 10.70 9.52
C ASP A 23 15.72 11.41 9.19
N PRO A 24 16.14 11.51 7.91
CA PRO A 24 17.39 12.13 7.54
C PRO A 24 17.32 13.64 7.71
N ILE A 25 18.29 14.19 8.45
CA ILE A 25 18.52 15.63 8.44
C ILE A 25 19.29 15.95 7.16
N PHE A 26 18.74 16.82 6.33
CA PHE A 26 19.37 17.23 5.07
C PHE A 26 20.11 18.55 5.19
N ASN A 27 21.12 18.71 4.36
CA ASN A 27 21.71 19.98 3.99
C ASN A 27 20.81 20.70 2.97
N PRO A 28 20.94 22.02 2.81
CA PRO A 28 20.20 22.79 1.80
C PRO A 28 20.44 22.31 0.35
N ASP A 29 21.52 21.58 0.11
CA ASP A 29 21.88 21.01 -1.20
C ASP A 29 21.28 19.60 -1.44
N GLY A 30 20.44 19.12 -0.52
CA GLY A 30 19.77 17.82 -0.61
C GLY A 30 20.63 16.63 -0.15
N THR A 31 21.86 16.87 0.34
CA THR A 31 22.70 15.80 0.90
C THR A 31 22.38 15.52 2.37
N ILE A 32 22.54 14.28 2.84
CA ILE A 32 22.32 13.93 4.26
C ILE A 32 23.40 14.57 5.14
N LYS A 33 22.98 15.34 6.16
CA LYS A 33 23.80 16.09 7.10
C LYS A 33 24.33 15.24 8.25
N GLU A 34 23.54 14.31 8.77
CA GLU A 34 23.96 13.38 9.83
C GLU A 34 23.34 11.99 9.65
N HIS A 35 24.14 10.94 9.87
CA HIS A 35 23.67 9.55 9.98
C HIS A 35 22.96 9.28 11.33
N ARG A 36 22.01 10.11 11.74
CA ARG A 36 21.28 9.86 12.99
C ARG A 36 19.96 9.17 12.69
N ASN A 37 19.79 7.97 13.27
CA ASN A 37 18.50 7.33 13.50
C ASN A 37 17.63 8.27 14.35
N ALA A 38 17.06 9.33 13.76
CA ALA A 38 16.05 10.12 14.42
C ALA A 38 14.77 9.27 14.43
N LEU A 39 14.29 8.94 15.63
CA LEU A 39 13.01 8.25 15.81
C LEU A 39 11.91 9.14 15.22
N ARG A 40 11.21 8.69 14.18
CA ARG A 40 9.98 9.36 13.72
C ARG A 40 9.02 9.42 14.89
N GLY A 41 8.58 10.62 15.27
CA GLY A 41 7.52 10.75 16.26
C GLY A 41 6.25 10.07 15.73
N ILE A 42 5.51 9.42 16.61
CA ILE A 42 4.28 8.69 16.23
C ILE A 42 3.32 9.56 15.40
N ASN A 43 3.17 10.85 15.72
CA ASN A 43 2.31 11.78 14.97
C ASN A 43 2.72 11.91 13.49
N HIS A 44 4.01 11.81 13.18
CA HIS A 44 4.51 11.82 11.81
C HIS A 44 4.18 10.52 11.08
N VAL A 45 4.28 9.37 11.76
CA VAL A 45 3.86 8.06 11.22
C VAL A 45 2.37 8.06 10.93
N GLU A 46 1.54 8.49 11.90
CA GLU A 46 0.09 8.63 11.75
C GLU A 46 -0.26 9.51 10.55
N THR A 47 0.34 10.72 10.50
CA THR A 47 0.06 11.68 9.43
C THR A 47 0.50 11.12 8.08
N THR A 48 1.62 10.40 8.00
CA THR A 48 2.07 9.78 6.75
C THR A 48 1.08 8.72 6.28
N ILE A 49 0.75 7.74 7.13
CA ILE A 49 -0.19 6.65 6.80
C ILE A 49 -1.55 7.19 6.38
N VAL A 50 -2.09 8.18 7.11
CA VAL A 50 -3.38 8.80 6.78
C VAL A 50 -3.33 9.52 5.44
N ASN A 51 -2.26 10.25 5.13
CA ASN A 51 -2.19 11.02 3.88
C ASN A 51 -1.85 10.16 2.65
N ASP A 52 -1.00 9.14 2.79
CA ASP A 52 -0.77 8.13 1.74
C ASP A 52 -2.07 7.39 1.40
N THR A 53 -2.85 7.07 2.45
CA THR A 53 -4.19 6.46 2.28
C THR A 53 -5.18 7.44 1.67
N ASN A 54 -5.15 8.71 2.06
CA ASN A 54 -5.99 9.76 1.46
C ASN A 54 -5.75 9.91 -0.05
N GLU A 55 -4.47 9.88 -0.48
CA GLU A 55 -4.12 9.88 -1.91
C GLU A 55 -4.61 8.61 -2.61
N THR A 56 -4.44 7.44 -1.98
CA THR A 56 -4.91 6.15 -2.53
C THR A 56 -6.44 6.14 -2.73
N ILE A 57 -7.21 6.64 -1.76
CA ILE A 57 -8.67 6.76 -1.86
C ILE A 57 -9.05 7.72 -3.00
N ALA A 58 -8.36 8.85 -3.14
CA ALA A 58 -8.61 9.77 -4.25
C ALA A 58 -8.29 9.15 -5.62
N ILE A 59 -7.29 8.27 -5.71
CA ILE A 59 -7.03 7.45 -6.91
C ILE A 59 -8.20 6.50 -7.16
N PHE A 60 -8.66 5.77 -6.15
CA PHE A 60 -9.78 4.84 -6.28
C PHE A 60 -11.07 5.52 -6.74
N ASN A 61 -11.30 6.76 -6.30
CA ASN A 61 -12.43 7.58 -6.74
C ASN A 61 -12.22 8.23 -8.13
N GLY A 62 -11.03 8.11 -8.74
CA GLY A 62 -10.71 8.74 -10.02
C GLY A 62 -10.58 10.27 -9.95
N GLU A 63 -10.24 10.81 -8.78
CA GLU A 63 -10.17 12.26 -8.52
C GLU A 63 -8.83 12.88 -8.93
N LEU A 64 -7.79 12.07 -9.07
CA LEU A 64 -6.43 12.56 -9.29
C LEU A 64 -6.09 12.57 -10.79
N THR A 65 -5.58 13.72 -11.24
CA THR A 65 -4.98 13.87 -12.57
C THR A 65 -3.47 13.71 -12.55
N LYS A 66 -2.88 13.78 -11.35
CA LYS A 66 -1.45 13.64 -11.11
C LYS A 66 -1.19 13.19 -9.67
N SER A 67 -0.35 12.18 -9.44
CA SER A 67 0.14 11.79 -8.11
C SER A 67 1.39 10.91 -8.23
N LYS A 68 2.28 11.00 -7.25
CA LYS A 68 3.52 10.20 -7.15
C LYS A 68 3.24 8.70 -7.02
N HIS A 69 2.02 8.37 -6.58
CA HIS A 69 1.55 7.02 -6.34
C HIS A 69 1.27 6.27 -7.64
N PHE A 70 1.07 6.94 -8.77
CA PHE A 70 1.00 6.29 -10.08
C PHE A 70 2.39 5.86 -10.54
N ALA A 71 2.51 4.63 -11.07
CA ALA A 71 3.78 4.15 -11.62
C ALA A 71 4.21 4.92 -12.89
N ASP A 72 3.24 5.35 -13.70
CA ASP A 72 3.48 5.93 -15.02
C ASP A 72 3.60 7.45 -14.99
N ASN A 73 4.81 7.96 -14.77
CA ASN A 73 5.11 9.40 -14.84
C ASN A 73 4.16 10.26 -13.98
N GLU A 74 3.74 9.71 -12.85
CA GLU A 74 2.82 10.34 -11.90
C GLU A 74 1.43 10.64 -12.45
N LYS A 75 0.95 9.95 -13.49
CA LYS A 75 -0.37 10.18 -14.11
C LYS A 75 -1.21 8.90 -14.16
N PRO A 76 -2.54 9.01 -14.06
CA PRO A 76 -3.42 7.88 -14.32
C PRO A 76 -3.34 7.49 -15.80
N ARG A 77 -3.38 6.20 -16.08
CA ARG A 77 -3.52 5.65 -17.44
C ARG A 77 -4.96 5.75 -17.93
N TYR A 78 -5.91 5.59 -17.02
CA TYR A 78 -7.33 5.62 -17.36
C TYR A 78 -8.10 6.61 -16.49
N PRO A 79 -9.08 7.34 -17.05
CA PRO A 79 -9.95 8.20 -16.26
C PRO A 79 -11.01 7.38 -15.51
N GLY A 80 -11.48 7.94 -14.41
CA GLY A 80 -12.62 7.43 -13.65
C GLY A 80 -12.25 6.49 -12.50
N PRO A 81 -13.26 6.02 -11.76
CA PRO A 81 -13.04 5.23 -10.55
C PRO A 81 -12.47 3.85 -10.85
N ILE A 82 -11.86 3.26 -9.82
CA ILE A 82 -11.35 1.89 -9.81
C ILE A 82 -12.50 0.96 -9.37
N ASP A 83 -12.73 -0.11 -10.14
CA ASP A 83 -13.76 -1.13 -9.83
C ASP A 83 -13.25 -2.18 -8.82
N ALA A 84 -11.97 -2.54 -8.91
CA ALA A 84 -11.35 -3.56 -8.07
C ALA A 84 -9.87 -3.25 -7.83
N CYS A 85 -9.32 -3.72 -6.71
CA CYS A 85 -7.90 -3.59 -6.39
C CYS A 85 -7.28 -4.95 -6.13
N ILE A 86 -6.13 -5.20 -6.77
CA ILE A 86 -5.28 -6.37 -6.55
C ILE A 86 -4.09 -5.91 -5.71
N TYR A 87 -4.09 -6.28 -4.43
CA TYR A 87 -3.00 -6.01 -3.49
C TYR A 87 -1.90 -7.06 -3.64
N LEU A 88 -0.65 -6.60 -3.75
CA LEU A 88 0.51 -7.47 -3.99
C LEU A 88 1.21 -7.89 -2.70
N ASP A 89 1.72 -9.13 -2.70
CA ASP A 89 2.43 -9.76 -1.57
C ASP A 89 1.56 -9.88 -0.29
N LYS A 90 2.07 -10.59 0.70
CA LYS A 90 1.50 -10.69 2.05
C LYS A 90 1.55 -9.35 2.81
N SER A 91 2.48 -8.44 2.48
CA SER A 91 2.64 -7.19 3.23
C SER A 91 1.63 -6.10 2.86
N ALA A 92 0.96 -6.18 1.69
CA ALA A 92 -0.14 -5.26 1.37
C ALA A 92 -1.48 -5.62 2.06
N ARG A 93 -1.52 -6.70 2.86
CA ARG A 93 -2.71 -7.12 3.62
C ARG A 93 -3.13 -6.06 4.66
N PRO A 94 -2.23 -5.60 5.55
CA PRO A 94 -2.51 -4.44 6.40
C PRO A 94 -2.90 -3.17 5.63
N VAL A 95 -2.32 -2.93 4.45
CA VAL A 95 -2.68 -1.75 3.64
C VAL A 95 -4.16 -1.77 3.26
N CYS A 96 -4.68 -2.90 2.77
CA CYS A 96 -6.11 -3.02 2.45
C CYS A 96 -7.00 -2.71 3.66
N ASP A 97 -6.60 -3.13 4.85
CA ASP A 97 -7.34 -2.87 6.10
C ASP A 97 -7.27 -1.40 6.52
N ILE A 98 -6.09 -0.76 6.41
CA ILE A 98 -5.93 0.68 6.62
C ILE A 98 -6.83 1.47 5.67
N VAL A 99 -6.82 1.14 4.38
CA VAL A 99 -7.66 1.83 3.38
C VAL A 99 -9.14 1.62 3.70
N ALA A 100 -9.55 0.42 4.10
CA ALA A 100 -10.94 0.12 4.47
C ALA A 100 -11.39 0.91 5.72
N GLN A 101 -10.57 0.91 6.78
CA GLN A 101 -10.87 1.60 8.05
C GLN A 101 -10.85 3.12 7.90
N LEU A 102 -10.06 3.65 6.96
CA LEU A 102 -9.98 5.07 6.65
C LEU A 102 -10.90 5.50 5.49
N TRP A 103 -11.65 4.58 4.87
CA TRP A 103 -12.51 4.87 3.74
C TRP A 103 -13.55 5.94 4.08
N ASP A 104 -14.40 5.68 5.08
CA ASP A 104 -15.45 6.60 5.49
C ASP A 104 -14.93 7.97 5.95
N PRO A 105 -13.88 8.09 6.79
CA PRO A 105 -13.38 9.40 7.20
C PRO A 105 -12.74 10.24 6.09
N LEU A 106 -12.19 9.60 5.05
CA LEU A 106 -11.41 10.28 4.00
C LEU A 106 -12.17 10.39 2.67
N SER A 107 -13.14 9.52 2.43
CA SER A 107 -14.06 9.60 1.30
C SER A 107 -14.96 10.83 1.41
N ALA A 108 -15.37 11.34 0.25
CA ALA A 108 -16.08 12.62 0.19
C ALA A 108 -17.59 12.46 0.09
N THR A 109 -18.05 11.29 -0.35
CA THR A 109 -19.47 11.01 -0.48
C THR A 109 -19.80 9.60 -0.02
N SER A 110 -21.01 9.41 0.50
CA SER A 110 -21.56 8.09 0.82
C SER A 110 -21.78 7.20 -0.41
N ASN A 111 -21.54 7.73 -1.63
CA ASN A 111 -21.63 7.00 -2.89
C ASN A 111 -20.26 6.53 -3.41
N ASP A 112 -19.17 6.87 -2.71
CA ASP A 112 -17.82 6.41 -3.05
C ASP A 112 -17.78 4.89 -2.87
N HIS A 113 -17.43 4.16 -3.92
CA HIS A 113 -17.40 2.71 -3.91
C HIS A 113 -16.00 2.21 -3.53
N PHE A 114 -15.89 1.55 -2.37
CA PHE A 114 -14.66 0.85 -2.02
C PHE A 114 -14.39 -0.26 -3.06
N PRO A 115 -13.27 -0.22 -3.80
CA PRO A 115 -12.99 -1.21 -4.84
C PRO A 115 -12.93 -2.62 -4.26
N SER A 116 -13.47 -3.59 -4.98
CA SER A 116 -13.44 -4.99 -4.54
C SER A 116 -11.99 -5.46 -4.33
N PRO A 117 -11.58 -5.83 -3.10
CA PRO A 117 -10.20 -6.18 -2.82
C PRO A 117 -9.91 -7.64 -3.20
N SER A 118 -8.72 -7.90 -3.71
CA SER A 118 -8.17 -9.24 -3.93
C SER A 118 -6.66 -9.21 -3.73
N PHE A 119 -6.03 -10.38 -3.60
CA PHE A 119 -4.63 -10.46 -3.20
C PHE A 119 -3.89 -11.53 -4.00
N LEU A 120 -2.71 -11.17 -4.49
CA LEU A 120 -1.80 -12.09 -5.17
C LEU A 120 -0.41 -11.99 -4.53
N ASN A 121 0.19 -13.12 -4.19
CA ASN A 121 1.55 -13.21 -3.71
C ASN A 121 2.52 -13.18 -4.90
N ILE A 122 2.71 -11.97 -5.42
CA ILE A 122 3.68 -11.65 -6.46
C ILE A 122 4.72 -10.71 -5.85
N ASP A 123 5.95 -11.19 -5.74
CA ASP A 123 7.11 -10.46 -5.25
C ASP A 123 8.26 -10.53 -6.27
N LYS A 124 9.09 -9.50 -6.32
CA LYS A 124 10.21 -9.45 -7.28
C LYS A 124 11.24 -10.57 -7.09
N GLU A 125 11.52 -11.01 -5.86
CA GLU A 125 12.62 -11.93 -5.61
C GLU A 125 12.36 -13.29 -6.24
N PHE A 126 11.16 -13.85 -6.03
CA PHE A 126 10.79 -15.13 -6.60
C PHE A 126 10.67 -15.08 -8.12
N PHE A 127 10.00 -14.06 -8.65
CA PHE A 127 9.67 -14.00 -10.07
C PHE A 127 10.87 -13.55 -10.92
N ALA A 128 11.70 -12.62 -10.45
CA ALA A 128 12.95 -12.27 -11.15
C ALA A 128 13.94 -13.44 -11.17
N ALA A 129 14.02 -14.22 -10.09
CA ALA A 129 14.81 -15.45 -10.09
C ALA A 129 14.35 -16.46 -11.16
N SER A 130 13.04 -16.48 -11.47
CA SER A 130 12.46 -17.36 -12.48
C SER A 130 12.73 -16.90 -13.93
N MET A 131 13.13 -15.65 -14.14
CA MET A 131 13.47 -15.10 -15.47
C MET A 131 14.89 -15.46 -15.91
N GLY A 132 15.78 -15.81 -14.97
CA GLY A 132 17.20 -16.07 -15.23
C GLY A 132 17.98 -14.80 -15.62
N ASN A 133 19.29 -14.77 -15.32
CA ASN A 133 20.22 -13.69 -15.68
C ASN A 133 19.78 -12.26 -15.30
N VAL A 134 18.94 -12.10 -14.27
CA VAL A 134 18.62 -10.77 -13.72
C VAL A 134 19.71 -10.38 -12.73
N GLU A 135 20.45 -9.31 -13.04
CA GLU A 135 21.44 -8.77 -12.12
C GLU A 135 20.74 -8.19 -10.87
N ASN A 136 21.33 -8.44 -9.69
CA ASN A 136 20.83 -7.93 -8.41
C ASN A 136 19.32 -8.22 -8.17
N ILE A 137 18.97 -9.51 -8.01
CA ILE A 137 17.59 -9.98 -7.75
C ILE A 137 16.86 -9.23 -6.62
N GLN A 138 17.60 -8.70 -5.64
CA GLN A 138 17.06 -7.93 -4.52
C GLN A 138 16.57 -6.52 -4.92
N LYS A 139 17.13 -5.96 -6.00
CA LYS A 139 16.74 -4.67 -6.57
C LYS A 139 17.02 -4.66 -8.08
N PRO A 140 16.25 -5.43 -8.87
CA PRO A 140 16.47 -5.53 -10.29
C PRO A 140 16.06 -4.23 -10.99
N ASP A 141 16.74 -3.90 -12.09
CA ASP A 141 16.33 -2.82 -12.97
C ASP A 141 15.00 -3.20 -13.62
N VAL A 142 14.02 -2.29 -13.61
CA VAL A 142 12.72 -2.49 -14.26
C VAL A 142 12.85 -2.76 -15.76
N ASN A 143 13.91 -2.28 -16.41
CA ASN A 143 14.19 -2.56 -17.82
C ASN A 143 14.63 -4.01 -18.07
N ASP A 144 15.12 -4.71 -17.04
CA ASP A 144 15.50 -6.12 -17.13
C ASP A 144 14.32 -7.07 -16.90
N ILE A 145 13.16 -6.53 -16.48
CA ILE A 145 11.95 -7.30 -16.18
C ILE A 145 11.20 -7.65 -17.47
N ASP A 146 11.21 -8.94 -17.79
CA ASP A 146 10.50 -9.51 -18.93
C ASP A 146 10.00 -10.92 -18.56
N ILE A 147 8.68 -11.04 -18.35
CA ILE A 147 8.06 -12.32 -17.99
C ILE A 147 8.19 -13.39 -19.06
N ASP A 148 8.44 -13.02 -20.32
CA ASP A 148 8.60 -13.99 -21.42
C ASP A 148 9.95 -14.72 -21.36
N ARG A 149 10.84 -14.31 -20.46
CA ARG A 149 12.07 -15.07 -20.11
C ARG A 149 11.81 -16.24 -19.16
N ILE A 150 10.67 -16.27 -18.47
CA ILE A 150 10.27 -17.39 -17.62
C ILE A 150 10.01 -18.61 -18.51
N ASP A 151 10.39 -19.82 -18.04
CA ASP A 151 10.05 -21.07 -18.75
C ASP A 151 8.57 -21.08 -19.16
N PRO A 152 8.23 -21.33 -20.44
CA PRO A 152 6.86 -21.17 -20.92
C PRO A 152 5.82 -22.01 -20.18
N LYS A 153 6.18 -23.21 -19.70
CA LYS A 153 5.26 -24.05 -18.91
C LYS A 153 5.04 -23.45 -17.54
N LEU A 154 6.10 -22.95 -16.91
CA LEU A 154 6.00 -22.28 -15.63
C LEU A 154 5.21 -20.96 -15.73
N LEU A 155 5.44 -20.18 -16.78
CA LEU A 155 4.68 -18.96 -17.05
C LEU A 155 3.19 -19.27 -17.24
N ASN A 156 2.85 -20.25 -18.09
CA ASN A 156 1.46 -20.66 -18.30
C ASN A 156 0.76 -21.02 -16.99
N ARG A 157 1.45 -21.78 -16.14
CA ARG A 157 0.95 -22.13 -14.81
C ARG A 157 0.69 -20.92 -13.93
N PHE A 158 1.60 -19.94 -13.89
CA PHE A 158 1.38 -18.70 -13.14
C PHE A 158 0.16 -17.93 -13.64
N VAL A 159 0.06 -17.69 -14.95
CA VAL A 159 -1.03 -16.89 -15.51
C VAL A 159 -2.38 -17.61 -15.43
N SER A 160 -2.41 -18.93 -15.59
CA SER A 160 -3.61 -19.75 -15.39
C SER A 160 -4.05 -19.78 -13.92
N SER A 161 -3.10 -19.80 -12.98
CA SER A 161 -3.42 -19.65 -11.55
C SER A 161 -3.99 -18.27 -11.23
N ILE A 162 -3.44 -17.18 -11.78
CA ILE A 162 -4.01 -15.83 -11.64
C ILE A 162 -5.43 -15.81 -12.19
N ARG A 163 -5.63 -16.25 -13.44
CA ARG A 163 -6.93 -16.25 -14.11
C ARG A 163 -8.00 -16.99 -13.31
N SER A 164 -7.65 -18.15 -12.73
CA SER A 164 -8.56 -18.95 -11.90
C SER A 164 -9.12 -18.19 -10.69
N GLN A 165 -8.39 -17.21 -10.16
CA GLN A 165 -8.81 -16.41 -9.01
C GLN A 165 -9.94 -15.43 -9.34
N TYR A 166 -10.20 -15.21 -10.62
CA TYR A 166 -11.18 -14.23 -11.10
C TYR A 166 -12.27 -14.85 -11.96
N LEU A 167 -12.41 -16.19 -11.95
CA LEU A 167 -13.60 -16.85 -12.49
C LEU A 167 -14.78 -16.67 -11.53
N SER A 168 -16.00 -16.55 -12.06
CA SER A 168 -17.22 -16.64 -11.24
C SER A 168 -17.31 -18.00 -10.54
N PRO A 169 -18.02 -18.13 -9.41
CA PRO A 169 -18.20 -19.43 -8.74
C PRO A 169 -18.70 -20.52 -9.69
N GLU A 170 -19.69 -20.19 -10.52
CA GLU A 170 -20.29 -21.10 -11.52
C GLU A 170 -19.29 -21.58 -12.58
N ASN A 171 -18.38 -20.71 -13.03
CA ASN A 171 -17.36 -21.09 -14.01
C ASN A 171 -16.22 -21.86 -13.35
N LEU A 172 -15.82 -21.48 -12.13
CA LEU A 172 -14.80 -22.20 -11.37
C LEU A 172 -15.20 -23.65 -11.10
N GLU A 173 -16.47 -23.93 -10.82
CA GLU A 173 -16.99 -25.30 -10.64
C GLU A 173 -16.78 -26.18 -11.87
N LYS A 174 -16.88 -25.61 -13.07
CA LYS A 174 -16.76 -26.34 -14.35
C LYS A 174 -15.32 -26.69 -14.73
N VAL A 175 -14.33 -25.98 -14.17
CA VAL A 175 -12.91 -26.18 -14.51
C VAL A 175 -12.44 -27.61 -14.16
N ASP A 176 -11.81 -28.32 -15.09
CA ASP A 176 -11.11 -29.57 -14.79
C ASP A 176 -9.78 -29.29 -14.08
N GLU A 177 -9.66 -29.70 -12.81
CA GLU A 177 -8.43 -29.49 -12.03
C GLU A 177 -7.22 -30.22 -12.61
N ASN A 178 -7.42 -31.32 -13.35
CA ASN A 178 -6.33 -32.08 -13.96
C ASN A 178 -5.75 -31.41 -15.21
N ASN A 179 -6.49 -30.47 -15.79
CA ASN A 179 -6.11 -29.74 -17.01
C ASN A 179 -6.33 -28.22 -16.87
N PHE A 180 -6.28 -27.70 -15.64
CA PHE A 180 -6.68 -26.32 -15.37
C PHE A 180 -5.81 -25.30 -16.12
N GLU A 181 -4.54 -25.63 -16.41
CA GLU A 181 -3.61 -24.75 -17.12
C GLU A 181 -4.14 -24.36 -18.51
N GLU A 182 -4.99 -25.19 -19.12
CA GLU A 182 -5.67 -24.94 -20.40
C GLU A 182 -7.16 -24.57 -20.20
N ASP A 183 -7.84 -25.20 -19.25
CA ASP A 183 -9.31 -25.11 -19.17
C ASP A 183 -9.82 -23.76 -18.65
N VAL A 184 -9.06 -23.07 -17.78
CA VAL A 184 -9.46 -21.75 -17.25
C VAL A 184 -9.62 -20.67 -18.33
N TRP A 185 -8.99 -20.86 -19.50
CA TRP A 185 -9.08 -19.94 -20.63
C TRP A 185 -10.43 -19.97 -21.35
N ASN A 186 -11.21 -21.02 -21.15
CA ASN A 186 -12.54 -21.20 -21.76
C ASN A 186 -13.63 -20.32 -21.12
N TYR A 187 -13.34 -19.68 -19.99
CA TYR A 187 -14.31 -18.94 -19.20
C TYR A 187 -13.95 -17.47 -19.09
N PRO A 188 -14.93 -16.54 -19.18
CA PRO A 188 -14.69 -15.12 -18.90
C PRO A 188 -14.37 -14.88 -17.44
N THR A 189 -13.66 -13.80 -17.16
CA THR A 189 -13.34 -13.39 -15.78
C THR A 189 -14.32 -12.32 -15.30
N VAL A 190 -14.48 -12.19 -13.99
CA VAL A 190 -15.32 -11.15 -13.38
C VAL A 190 -14.70 -9.74 -13.49
N LEU A 191 -13.41 -9.66 -13.90
CA LEU A 191 -12.70 -8.40 -14.08
C LEU A 191 -12.68 -7.94 -15.54
N ASP A 192 -13.13 -8.76 -16.50
CA ASP A 192 -13.12 -8.38 -17.93
C ASP A 192 -13.87 -7.04 -18.13
N GLY A 193 -13.21 -6.06 -18.77
CA GLY A 193 -13.72 -4.69 -19.01
C GLY A 193 -13.62 -3.72 -17.83
N LYS A 194 -13.16 -4.18 -16.66
CA LYS A 194 -13.05 -3.35 -15.45
C LYS A 194 -11.79 -2.50 -15.42
N HIS A 195 -11.85 -1.41 -14.65
CA HIS A 195 -10.69 -0.62 -14.26
C HIS A 195 -10.14 -1.17 -12.94
N VAL A 196 -8.94 -1.72 -12.97
CA VAL A 196 -8.38 -2.49 -11.85
C VAL A 196 -7.07 -1.88 -11.42
N ALA A 197 -6.99 -1.48 -10.15
CA ALA A 197 -5.72 -1.08 -9.56
C ALA A 197 -4.88 -2.33 -9.24
N ILE A 198 -3.59 -2.25 -9.49
CA ILE A 198 -2.61 -3.18 -8.92
C ILE A 198 -1.81 -2.36 -7.91
N LEU A 199 -1.85 -2.75 -6.63
CA LEU A 199 -1.27 -1.96 -5.55
C LEU A 199 -0.09 -2.70 -4.93
N ASP A 200 1.09 -2.09 -5.02
CA ASP A 200 2.26 -2.44 -4.21
C ASP A 200 2.32 -1.52 -2.97
N GLU A 201 2.87 -2.01 -1.87
CA GLU A 201 2.83 -1.35 -0.58
C GLU A 201 3.72 -0.10 -0.56
N VAL A 202 4.99 -0.23 -0.94
CA VAL A 202 5.97 0.87 -0.93
C VAL A 202 6.73 0.91 -2.23
N LYS A 203 6.82 2.10 -2.84
CA LYS A 203 7.69 2.30 -3.99
C LYS A 203 9.16 2.08 -3.61
N SER A 204 9.71 1.00 -4.12
CA SER A 204 11.14 0.75 -4.27
C SER A 204 11.46 0.76 -5.77
N SER A 205 12.23 -0.19 -6.30
CA SER A 205 12.60 -0.21 -7.73
C SER A 205 11.44 -0.26 -8.73
N GLY A 206 10.22 -0.57 -8.27
CA GLY A 206 9.04 -0.80 -9.11
C GLY A 206 8.96 -2.17 -9.77
N ALA A 207 9.98 -3.01 -9.60
CA ALA A 207 10.05 -4.32 -10.23
C ALA A 207 8.88 -5.24 -9.86
N THR A 208 8.47 -5.28 -8.58
CA THR A 208 7.31 -6.09 -8.14
C THR A 208 6.05 -5.71 -8.91
N LEU A 209 5.79 -4.41 -9.01
CA LEU A 209 4.60 -3.88 -9.68
C LEU A 209 4.66 -4.13 -11.20
N THR A 210 5.82 -3.96 -11.84
CA THR A 210 6.02 -4.27 -13.26
C THR A 210 5.83 -5.76 -13.56
N ILE A 211 6.36 -6.65 -12.73
CA ILE A 211 6.16 -8.11 -12.86
C ILE A 211 4.67 -8.45 -12.74
N ALA A 212 4.02 -7.92 -11.69
CA ALA A 212 2.60 -8.17 -11.46
C ALA A 212 1.75 -7.68 -12.63
N GLU A 213 2.01 -6.48 -13.14
CA GLU A 213 1.33 -5.92 -14.29
C GLU A 213 1.44 -6.84 -15.51
N GLN A 214 2.65 -7.26 -15.89
CA GLN A 214 2.86 -8.14 -17.05
C GLN A 214 2.14 -9.49 -16.88
N LEU A 215 2.22 -10.11 -15.69
CA LEU A 215 1.57 -11.41 -15.41
C LEU A 215 0.04 -11.29 -15.44
N ILE A 216 -0.50 -10.24 -14.83
CA ILE A 216 -1.93 -10.00 -14.73
C ILE A 216 -2.50 -9.66 -16.11
N ASP A 217 -1.83 -8.81 -16.89
CA ASP A 217 -2.24 -8.48 -18.25
C ASP A 217 -2.29 -9.74 -19.14
N ARG A 218 -1.27 -10.61 -19.03
CA ARG A 218 -1.24 -11.90 -19.73
C ARG A 218 -2.40 -12.81 -19.31
N ALA A 219 -2.69 -12.89 -18.01
CA ALA A 219 -3.79 -13.72 -17.47
C ALA A 219 -5.18 -13.25 -17.94
N PHE A 220 -5.34 -11.95 -18.20
CA PHE A 220 -6.57 -11.34 -18.68
C PHE A 220 -6.60 -11.05 -20.18
N GLN A 221 -5.51 -11.31 -20.91
CA GLN A 221 -5.39 -11.10 -22.36
C GLN A 221 -5.69 -9.65 -22.77
N GLY A 222 -5.25 -8.67 -21.97
CA GLY A 222 -5.50 -7.24 -22.24
C GLY A 222 -6.97 -6.79 -22.12
N LYS A 223 -7.86 -7.62 -21.56
CA LYS A 223 -9.29 -7.28 -21.39
C LYS A 223 -9.56 -6.39 -20.17
N VAL A 224 -8.56 -6.17 -19.32
CA VAL A 224 -8.66 -5.38 -18.08
C VAL A 224 -7.86 -4.10 -18.24
N ARG A 225 -8.39 -2.97 -17.78
CA ARG A 225 -7.67 -1.70 -17.73
C ARG A 225 -6.86 -1.67 -16.43
N LEU A 226 -5.57 -1.97 -16.50
CA LEU A 226 -4.70 -2.05 -15.31
C LEU A 226 -4.06 -0.71 -14.96
N GLU A 227 -4.24 -0.28 -13.71
CA GLU A 227 -3.67 0.94 -13.13
C GLU A 227 -2.68 0.56 -12.00
N PRO A 228 -1.37 0.45 -12.31
CA PRO A 228 -0.35 0.13 -11.32
C PRO A 228 -0.08 1.34 -10.41
N ILE A 229 -0.22 1.14 -9.11
CA ILE A 229 -0.03 2.17 -8.08
C ILE A 229 0.77 1.67 -6.89
N TYR A 230 1.32 2.61 -6.14
CA TYR A 230 1.96 2.39 -4.85
C TYR A 230 1.12 3.02 -3.74
N TRP A 231 0.95 2.34 -2.61
CA TRP A 231 0.31 2.95 -1.45
C TRP A 231 1.17 4.02 -0.80
N SER A 232 2.47 3.77 -0.58
CA SER A 232 3.41 4.75 -0.03
C SER A 232 4.59 5.01 -0.98
N VAL A 233 5.00 6.27 -1.09
CA VAL A 233 6.08 6.71 -2.00
C VAL A 233 7.17 7.44 -1.21
N PRO A 234 8.28 6.77 -0.85
CA PRO A 234 9.38 7.41 -0.16
C PRO A 234 10.00 8.54 -1.00
N PRO A 235 10.52 9.59 -0.35
CA PRO A 235 11.32 10.58 -1.04
C PRO A 235 12.60 9.96 -1.59
N VAL A 236 13.00 10.41 -2.78
CA VAL A 236 14.34 10.12 -3.33
C VAL A 236 15.34 10.99 -2.61
N ILE A 237 16.41 10.38 -2.09
CA ILE A 237 17.45 11.09 -1.34
C ILE A 237 18.78 10.90 -2.04
N SER A 238 19.58 11.97 -2.09
CA SER A 238 20.97 11.88 -2.50
C SER A 238 21.88 12.03 -1.29
N TRP A 239 22.92 11.22 -1.19
CA TRP A 239 23.94 11.35 -0.16
C TRP A 239 25.33 11.06 -0.74
N LYS A 240 26.38 11.49 -0.04
CA LYS A 240 27.75 11.11 -0.42
C LYS A 240 28.10 9.79 0.26
N SER A 241 28.54 8.81 -0.52
CA SER A 241 29.14 7.58 0.01
C SER A 241 30.42 7.89 0.77
N GLU A 242 30.92 6.91 1.52
CA GLU A 242 32.25 6.98 2.16
C GLU A 242 33.39 7.21 1.15
N SER A 243 33.19 6.82 -0.12
CA SER A 243 34.11 7.10 -1.23
C SER A 243 33.97 8.51 -1.82
N GLY A 244 33.12 9.37 -1.25
CA GLY A 244 32.86 10.74 -1.71
C GLY A 244 31.99 10.85 -2.96
N SER A 245 31.51 9.73 -3.50
CA SER A 245 30.64 9.69 -4.67
C SER A 245 29.21 10.05 -4.27
N LEU A 246 28.51 10.83 -5.09
CA LEU A 246 27.09 11.09 -4.86
C LEU A 246 26.30 9.82 -5.22
N CYS A 247 25.68 9.21 -4.23
CA CYS A 247 24.73 8.12 -4.39
C CYS A 247 23.32 8.70 -4.29
N THR A 248 22.50 8.45 -5.30
CA THR A 248 21.07 8.72 -5.25
C THR A 248 20.37 7.39 -5.04
N ASP A 249 19.56 7.29 -3.99
CA ASP A 249 18.73 6.13 -3.76
C ASP A 249 17.34 6.55 -3.29
N GLU A 250 16.36 5.73 -3.62
CA GLU A 250 15.07 5.78 -2.95
C GLU A 250 15.30 5.43 -1.50
N TYR A 251 14.80 6.26 -0.58
CA TYR A 251 14.92 6.03 0.85
C TYR A 251 13.96 4.92 1.32
N ALA A 252 13.81 3.86 0.52
CA ALA A 252 12.85 2.79 0.70
C ALA A 252 13.21 1.91 1.90
N THR A 253 14.50 1.69 2.19
CA THR A 253 14.98 0.84 3.30
C THR A 253 14.57 1.35 4.69
N THR A 254 14.16 2.61 4.81
CA THR A 254 13.72 3.27 6.05
C THR A 254 12.25 3.72 5.99
N TYR A 255 11.61 3.59 4.83
CA TYR A 255 10.16 3.71 4.62
C TYR A 255 9.45 2.35 4.60
N VAL A 256 10.15 1.31 5.05
CA VAL A 256 9.60 -0.02 5.26
C VAL A 256 8.48 0.05 6.30
N PRO A 257 7.26 -0.40 5.99
CA PRO A 257 6.12 -0.26 6.88
C PRO A 257 6.35 -0.93 8.23
N PRO A 258 5.69 -0.44 9.30
CA PRO A 258 5.92 -0.89 10.67
C PRO A 258 5.87 -2.41 10.85
N TRP A 259 4.99 -3.06 10.09
CA TRP A 259 4.69 -4.48 10.16
C TRP A 259 5.58 -5.35 9.30
N TYR A 260 6.43 -4.76 8.48
CA TYR A 260 7.36 -5.53 7.70
C TYR A 260 8.58 -5.94 8.56
N ASP A 261 8.78 -7.26 8.61
CA ASP A 261 9.91 -7.94 9.20
C ASP A 261 10.50 -8.88 8.14
N SER A 262 11.81 -8.83 7.90
CA SER A 262 12.47 -9.68 6.89
C SER A 262 12.68 -11.11 7.38
N GLU A 263 12.70 -11.32 8.70
CA GLU A 263 13.01 -12.60 9.32
C GLU A 263 11.75 -13.44 9.57
N THR A 264 10.58 -12.82 9.53
CA THR A 264 9.29 -13.47 9.83
C THR A 264 8.13 -12.83 9.07
N SER A 265 7.10 -13.63 8.79
CA SER A 265 5.81 -13.21 8.24
C SER A 265 4.83 -12.68 9.29
N ASP A 266 5.21 -12.66 10.58
CA ASP A 266 4.39 -12.08 11.65
C ASP A 266 4.07 -10.60 11.38
N GLY A 267 2.93 -10.12 11.90
CA GLY A 267 2.43 -8.78 11.62
C GLY A 267 1.69 -8.66 10.27
N ARG A 268 1.62 -9.72 9.46
CA ARG A 268 0.94 -9.73 8.15
C ARG A 268 -0.38 -10.49 8.18
N TYR A 269 -1.09 -10.40 9.29
CA TYR A 269 -2.43 -10.99 9.54
C TYR A 269 -2.47 -12.51 9.48
N GLY A 270 -1.41 -13.17 9.95
CA GLY A 270 -1.30 -14.62 9.88
C GLY A 270 -1.21 -15.14 8.45
N ILE A 271 -0.63 -14.36 7.53
CA ILE A 271 -0.41 -14.75 6.14
C ILE A 271 1.07 -15.07 5.94
N ASP A 272 1.36 -16.31 5.57
CA ASP A 272 2.69 -16.82 5.25
C ASP A 272 3.00 -16.72 3.75
N ASP A 273 4.24 -17.07 3.40
CA ASP A 273 4.65 -17.23 2.02
C ASP A 273 3.85 -18.30 1.27
N ARG A 274 3.94 -18.25 -0.05
CA ARG A 274 3.36 -19.25 -0.93
C ARG A 274 3.93 -20.64 -0.60
N ASN A 275 3.03 -21.60 -0.35
CA ASN A 275 3.36 -23.01 -0.26
C ASN A 275 2.43 -23.82 -1.15
N THR A 276 2.96 -24.26 -2.28
CA THR A 276 2.19 -24.99 -3.29
C THR A 276 1.66 -26.32 -2.78
N GLU A 277 2.39 -27.01 -1.89
CA GLU A 277 2.00 -28.31 -1.35
C GLU A 277 0.86 -28.19 -0.34
N THR A 278 0.92 -27.17 0.52
CA THR A 278 -0.16 -26.86 1.47
C THR A 278 -1.43 -26.48 0.73
N LEU A 279 -1.35 -25.55 -0.22
CA LEU A 279 -2.52 -25.07 -0.97
C LEU A 279 -3.11 -26.14 -1.90
N ALA A 280 -2.30 -27.07 -2.41
CA ALA A 280 -2.80 -28.22 -3.17
C ALA A 280 -3.74 -29.13 -2.36
N LYS A 281 -3.64 -29.11 -1.02
CA LYS A 281 -4.50 -29.87 -0.09
C LYS A 281 -5.68 -29.05 0.43
N SER A 282 -5.83 -27.79 -0.01
CA SER A 282 -6.94 -26.94 0.43
C SER A 282 -8.30 -27.55 0.06
N ARG A 283 -9.31 -27.31 0.89
CA ARG A 283 -10.70 -27.63 0.60
C ARG A 283 -11.28 -26.73 -0.49
N SER A 284 -10.75 -25.51 -0.64
CA SER A 284 -11.16 -24.54 -1.66
C SER A 284 -10.53 -24.89 -3.01
N LYS A 285 -11.38 -25.15 -4.01
CA LYS A 285 -10.93 -25.33 -5.40
C LYS A 285 -10.17 -24.11 -5.91
N ARG A 286 -10.64 -22.91 -5.56
CA ARG A 286 -9.99 -21.65 -5.96
C ARG A 286 -8.56 -21.57 -5.43
N GLU A 287 -8.33 -21.98 -4.19
CA GLU A 287 -6.98 -22.01 -3.59
C GLU A 287 -6.09 -23.08 -4.23
N ARG A 288 -6.64 -24.28 -4.49
CA ARG A 288 -5.89 -25.35 -5.17
C ARG A 288 -5.40 -24.94 -6.55
N LEU A 289 -6.25 -24.26 -7.34
CA LEU A 289 -5.90 -23.73 -8.65
C LEU A 289 -4.98 -22.50 -8.57
N GLY A 290 -5.13 -21.69 -7.52
CA GLY A 290 -4.31 -20.51 -7.24
C GLY A 290 -2.98 -20.78 -6.56
N ARG A 291 -2.64 -22.04 -6.25
CA ARG A 291 -1.51 -22.40 -5.36
C ARG A 291 -0.15 -21.82 -5.74
N TYR A 292 0.04 -21.42 -7.01
CA TYR A 292 1.29 -20.84 -7.50
C TYR A 292 1.38 -19.31 -7.36
N ILE A 293 0.29 -18.63 -6.97
CA ILE A 293 0.26 -17.17 -6.80
C ILE A 293 -0.44 -16.71 -5.50
N LEU A 294 -0.89 -17.63 -4.65
CA LEU A 294 -1.51 -17.29 -3.38
C LEU A 294 -0.54 -17.50 -2.22
N SER A 295 -0.70 -16.67 -1.20
CA SER A 295 -0.13 -16.90 0.14
C SER A 295 -0.89 -18.00 0.89
N VAL A 296 -0.28 -18.53 1.94
CA VAL A 296 -0.94 -19.46 2.87
C VAL A 296 -1.49 -18.68 4.05
N THR A 297 -2.75 -18.93 4.39
CA THR A 297 -3.35 -18.42 5.63
C THR A 297 -3.06 -19.40 6.77
N ARG A 298 -2.54 -18.90 7.89
CA ARG A 298 -2.37 -19.67 9.13
C ARG A 298 -3.74 -19.93 9.77
N ASP A 299 -3.83 -21.04 10.50
CA ASP A 299 -5.01 -21.35 11.32
C ASP A 299 -5.20 -20.35 12.47
N THR A 300 -4.10 -19.74 12.93
CA THR A 300 -4.07 -18.77 14.03
C THR A 300 -3.24 -17.55 13.66
N MET A 301 -3.77 -16.36 13.98
CA MET A 301 -3.07 -15.09 13.82
C MET A 301 -2.00 -14.91 14.91
N ASP A 302 -0.83 -14.39 14.53
CA ASP A 302 0.25 -14.08 15.47
C ASP A 302 -0.05 -12.83 16.32
N ARG A 303 0.67 -12.67 17.43
CA ARG A 303 0.44 -11.56 18.36
C ARG A 303 0.71 -10.19 17.73
N LYS A 304 1.74 -10.06 16.87
CA LYS A 304 2.06 -8.79 16.20
C LYS A 304 0.92 -8.37 15.29
N SER A 305 0.32 -9.31 14.54
CA SER A 305 -0.84 -9.05 13.70
C SER A 305 -2.06 -8.57 14.51
N LEU A 306 -2.34 -9.19 15.67
CA LEU A 306 -3.43 -8.75 16.55
C LEU A 306 -3.19 -7.35 17.12
N ASP A 307 -1.95 -7.05 17.52
CA ASP A 307 -1.59 -5.72 18.02
C ASP A 307 -1.64 -4.66 16.89
N LEU A 308 -1.27 -5.02 15.65
CA LEU A 308 -1.38 -4.14 14.48
C LEU A 308 -2.83 -3.79 14.15
N ILE A 309 -3.75 -4.77 14.18
CA ILE A 309 -5.18 -4.51 13.98
C ILE A 309 -5.68 -3.46 14.97
N HIS A 310 -5.35 -3.63 16.26
CA HIS A 310 -5.73 -2.68 17.29
C HIS A 310 -5.16 -1.28 17.06
N ASP A 311 -3.90 -1.21 16.61
CA ASP A 311 -3.28 0.05 16.29
C ASP A 311 -3.95 0.74 15.07
N ILE A 312 -4.36 -0.01 14.05
CA ILE A 312 -5.09 0.54 12.90
C ILE A 312 -6.48 1.03 13.29
N GLU A 313 -7.20 0.30 14.14
CA GLU A 313 -8.47 0.76 14.73
C GLU A 313 -8.28 2.09 15.46
N LYS A 314 -7.20 2.21 16.23
CA LYS A 314 -6.90 3.45 16.97
C LYS A 314 -6.51 4.60 16.06
N LEU A 315 -5.78 4.33 14.98
CA LEU A 315 -5.48 5.31 13.93
C LEU A 315 -6.76 5.84 13.28
N ALA A 316 -7.72 4.95 12.97
CA ALA A 316 -9.00 5.33 12.39
C ALA A 316 -9.85 6.16 13.36
N GLU A 317 -9.93 5.78 14.64
CA GLU A 317 -10.59 6.56 15.69
C GLU A 317 -10.00 7.98 15.78
N ARG A 318 -8.68 8.09 15.88
CA ARG A 318 -7.99 9.38 15.97
C ARG A 318 -8.16 10.23 14.71
N THR A 319 -8.24 9.58 13.55
CA THR A 319 -8.58 10.25 12.30
C THR A 319 -10.00 10.80 12.37
N ASN A 320 -11.01 10.00 12.74
CA ASN A 320 -12.40 10.46 12.91
C ASN A 320 -12.53 11.63 13.89
N ASP A 321 -11.76 11.61 14.98
CA ASP A 321 -11.76 12.65 16.01
C ASP A 321 -10.99 13.91 15.62
N ASN A 322 -10.56 14.04 14.36
CA ASN A 322 -9.76 15.17 13.86
C ASN A 322 -8.44 15.38 14.64
N ARG A 323 -7.89 14.30 15.20
CA ARG A 323 -6.60 14.34 15.91
C ARG A 323 -5.41 14.22 14.97
N ILE A 324 -5.60 13.66 13.78
CA ILE A 324 -4.58 13.52 12.74
C ILE A 324 -4.90 14.45 11.58
N ALA A 325 -3.85 15.11 11.05
CA ALA A 325 -3.98 16.06 9.97
C ALA A 325 -4.23 15.36 8.62
N VAL A 326 -5.25 15.82 7.90
CA VAL A 326 -5.52 15.44 6.50
C VAL A 326 -5.17 16.62 5.62
N ARG A 327 -4.21 16.42 4.71
CA ARG A 327 -3.63 17.45 3.85
C ARG A 327 -4.34 17.47 2.50
N PRO A 328 -4.40 18.65 1.83
CA PRO A 328 -4.90 18.72 0.46
C PRO A 328 -3.99 17.95 -0.48
N ILE A 329 -4.60 17.22 -1.42
CA ILE A 329 -3.87 16.38 -2.38
C ILE A 329 -3.45 17.19 -3.60
N VAL A 330 -2.20 17.02 -4.04
CA VAL A 330 -1.70 17.59 -5.30
C VAL A 330 -2.28 16.81 -6.47
N GLY A 331 -2.81 17.51 -7.48
CA GLY A 331 -3.39 16.87 -8.68
C GLY A 331 -4.88 16.56 -8.60
N ALA A 332 -5.52 16.83 -7.45
CA ALA A 332 -6.97 16.90 -7.29
C ALA A 332 -7.51 18.33 -7.55
N ASP A 333 -8.83 18.46 -7.71
CA ASP A 333 -9.47 19.78 -7.78
C ASP A 333 -9.31 20.54 -6.45
N ILE A 334 -8.68 21.72 -6.52
CA ILE A 334 -8.31 22.48 -5.32
C ILE A 334 -9.52 23.06 -4.59
N GLN A 335 -10.62 23.37 -5.29
CA GLN A 335 -11.81 23.93 -4.64
C GLN A 335 -12.53 22.84 -3.86
N GLU A 336 -12.63 21.68 -4.46
CA GLU A 336 -13.20 20.49 -3.85
C GLU A 336 -12.37 20.03 -2.63
N GLN A 337 -11.04 19.99 -2.74
CA GLN A 337 -10.16 19.69 -1.60
C GLN A 337 -10.33 20.68 -0.45
N LYS A 338 -10.42 21.99 -0.75
CA LYS A 338 -10.69 23.01 0.28
C LYS A 338 -12.05 22.81 0.94
N ARG A 339 -13.07 22.45 0.16
CA ARG A 339 -14.42 22.14 0.66
C ARG A 339 -14.38 20.94 1.60
N LYS A 340 -13.82 19.80 1.16
CA LYS A 340 -13.68 18.56 1.95
C LYS A 340 -12.99 18.81 3.29
N ILE A 341 -11.83 19.48 3.27
CA ILE A 341 -11.08 19.82 4.48
C ILE A 341 -11.90 20.75 5.40
N SER A 342 -12.59 21.75 4.82
CA SER A 342 -13.41 22.67 5.61
C SER A 342 -14.57 21.96 6.30
N GLU A 343 -15.25 21.06 5.61
CA GLU A 343 -16.37 20.27 6.13
C GLU A 343 -15.90 19.32 7.24
N ARG A 344 -14.84 18.57 6.98
CA ARG A 344 -14.24 17.63 7.94
C ARG A 344 -13.90 18.28 9.28
N PHE A 345 -13.21 19.42 9.22
CA PHE A 345 -12.82 20.13 10.43
C PHE A 345 -13.89 21.11 10.93
N GLY A 346 -15.00 21.31 10.21
CA GLY A 346 -16.06 22.26 10.57
C GLY A 346 -15.58 23.71 10.68
N LEU A 347 -14.60 24.10 9.86
CA LEU A 347 -13.95 25.42 9.88
C LEU A 347 -13.67 25.88 8.44
N PRO A 348 -13.69 27.18 8.13
CA PRO A 348 -13.24 27.67 6.83
C PRO A 348 -11.78 27.28 6.57
N PHE A 349 -11.45 26.80 5.37
CA PHE A 349 -10.09 26.37 5.00
C PHE A 349 -8.97 27.33 5.46
N ARG A 350 -9.16 28.65 5.25
CA ARG A 350 -8.20 29.69 5.66
C ARG A 350 -7.85 29.66 7.16
N ASP A 351 -8.80 29.26 8.01
CA ASP A 351 -8.63 29.21 9.46
C ASP A 351 -7.88 27.92 9.86
N ILE A 352 -7.89 26.88 9.01
CA ILE A 352 -7.26 25.57 9.25
C ILE A 352 -5.79 25.58 8.82
N VAL A 353 -5.42 26.36 7.78
CA VAL A 353 -4.05 26.42 7.22
C VAL A 353 -2.94 26.53 8.28
N PRO A 354 -3.03 27.40 9.30
CA PRO A 354 -1.96 27.48 10.31
C PRO A 354 -1.74 26.20 11.11
N ALA A 355 -2.81 25.41 11.34
CA ALA A 355 -2.70 24.10 12.00
C ALA A 355 -2.10 23.06 11.05
N LEU A 356 -2.49 23.06 9.77
CA LEU A 356 -1.91 22.16 8.76
C LEU A 356 -0.41 22.38 8.53
N GLN A 357 0.09 23.61 8.69
CA GLN A 357 1.52 23.91 8.67
C GLN A 357 2.31 23.22 9.80
N ARG A 358 1.61 22.71 10.82
CA ARG A 358 2.15 21.95 11.95
C ARG A 358 1.49 20.57 12.05
N ALA A 359 1.19 19.96 10.91
CA ALA A 359 0.46 18.70 10.80
C ALA A 359 1.06 17.57 11.68
N ASP A 360 2.40 17.51 11.78
CA ASP A 360 3.09 16.43 12.51
C ASP A 360 3.31 16.76 14.00
N SER A 361 2.71 17.86 14.49
CA SER A 361 2.79 18.23 15.90
C SER A 361 1.83 17.42 16.76
N GLN A 362 2.26 17.08 17.98
CA GLN A 362 1.43 16.37 18.95
C GLN A 362 0.13 17.12 19.31
N ASP A 363 0.10 18.44 19.10
CA ASP A 363 -0.99 19.32 19.47
C ASP A 363 -1.93 19.65 18.29
N PHE A 364 -1.84 18.97 17.14
CA PHE A 364 -2.66 19.32 15.95
C PHE A 364 -4.15 19.38 16.28
N GLY A 365 -4.69 18.32 16.90
CA GLY A 365 -6.10 18.28 17.31
C GLY A 365 -6.46 19.38 18.31
N GLU A 366 -5.58 19.70 19.26
CA GLU A 366 -5.81 20.81 20.19
C GLU A 366 -5.82 22.17 19.49
N ALA A 367 -4.97 22.36 18.48
CA ALA A 367 -4.93 23.58 17.70
C ALA A 367 -6.27 23.79 16.97
N ILE A 368 -6.83 22.72 16.38
CA ILE A 368 -8.17 22.75 15.77
C ILE A 368 -9.24 23.11 16.81
N ASP A 369 -9.21 22.48 17.99
CA ASP A 369 -10.18 22.75 19.06
C ASP A 369 -10.10 24.21 19.57
N LYS A 370 -8.88 24.75 19.70
CA LYS A 370 -8.64 26.15 20.08
C LYS A 370 -9.21 27.12 19.03
N ILE A 371 -9.02 26.83 17.74
CA ILE A 371 -9.59 27.65 16.65
C ILE A 371 -11.12 27.63 16.71
N LYS A 372 -11.73 26.45 16.88
CA LYS A 372 -13.19 26.29 17.04
C LYS A 372 -13.72 27.08 18.24
N ALA A 373 -13.04 26.99 19.39
CA ALA A 373 -13.45 27.67 20.62
C ALA A 373 -13.40 29.20 20.49
N THR A 374 -12.38 29.75 19.83
CA THR A 374 -12.26 31.20 19.60
C THR A 374 -13.38 31.70 18.67
N LYS A 375 -13.72 30.95 17.63
CA LYS A 375 -14.79 31.32 16.68
C LYS A 375 -16.20 31.24 17.28
N LYS A 376 -16.45 30.35 18.23
CA LYS A 376 -17.73 30.31 18.97
C LYS A 376 -17.95 31.50 19.91
N LYS A 377 -16.88 32.23 20.27
CA LYS A 377 -16.94 33.39 21.16
C LYS A 377 -17.00 34.74 20.42
N SER A 378 -16.73 34.73 19.12
CA SER A 378 -16.86 35.87 18.22
C SER A 378 -18.19 35.82 17.49
#